data_AF-A0A8B8L9E8-F1
#
_entry.id   AF-A0A8B8L9E8-F1
#
_cell.length_a   1.000
_cell.length_b   1.000
_cell.length_c   1.000
_cell.angle_alpha   90.00
_cell.angle_beta   90.00
_cell.angle_gamma   90.00
#
_symmetry.space_group_name_H-M   'P 1'
#
loop_
_entity.id
_entity.type
_entity.pdbx_description
1 polymer ?
#
loop_
_entity_poly.entity_id
_entity_poly.type
_entity_poly.pdbx_seq_one_letter_code
_entity_poly.pdbx_strand_id
1 'polypeptide(L)'
;MCYIMDVVDVLVLGFANLVAEAISMGFGDFVSASSEKDVIIEERRVTEWDVMNHRDNEQTKLVRHYQALGMDYNDATMVVDIFTKYNDILVDQRMVADKGMLPSDQEVKPWKNGICTFASFMLFGSTPLLSFIILIPFTDSDTVKLVSACFVSALALALLGVAKAKIAGQNIMFSVTITLFSGALAAVVAYLVGWSLKHVAGLEG
;
A
#
# COMPACT_ATOMS: atom_id res chain seq x y z
N MET A 1 42.79 -13.25 2.27
CA MET A 1 42.50 -12.39 1.11
C MET A 1 41.20 -11.69 1.46
N CYS A 2 41.30 -10.40 1.79
CA CYS A 2 40.30 -9.61 2.48
C CYS A 2 39.03 -9.51 1.63
N TYR A 3 37.90 -10.06 2.07
CA TYR A 3 36.59 -9.84 1.47
C TYR A 3 36.11 -8.44 1.89
N ILE A 4 36.73 -7.41 1.33
CA ILE A 4 36.07 -6.12 1.22
C ILE A 4 35.01 -6.37 0.16
N MET A 5 33.73 -6.36 0.53
CA MET A 5 32.65 -6.43 -0.46
C MET A 5 32.92 -5.36 -1.51
N ASP A 6 33.16 -5.79 -2.74
CA ASP A 6 33.42 -4.84 -3.80
C ASP A 6 32.15 -4.00 -4.03
N VAL A 7 32.34 -2.79 -4.52
CA VAL A 7 31.24 -1.89 -4.94
C VAL A 7 30.23 -2.64 -5.84
N VAL A 8 30.74 -3.59 -6.62
CA VAL A 8 29.98 -4.50 -7.47
C VAL A 8 29.10 -5.46 -6.66
N ASP A 9 29.61 -6.06 -5.57
CA ASP A 9 28.83 -6.98 -4.73
C ASP A 9 27.66 -6.27 -4.05
N VAL A 10 27.89 -5.05 -3.54
CA VAL A 10 26.83 -4.21 -2.95
C VAL A 10 25.75 -3.89 -3.98
N LEU A 11 26.15 -3.58 -5.21
CA LEU A 11 25.22 -3.25 -6.27
C LEU A 11 24.41 -4.47 -6.73
N VAL A 12 25.05 -5.62 -6.90
CA VAL A 12 24.40 -6.87 -7.31
C VAL A 12 23.41 -7.33 -6.24
N LEU A 13 23.82 -7.36 -4.97
CA LEU A 13 22.95 -7.75 -3.86
C LEU A 13 21.82 -6.73 -3.66
N GLY A 14 22.11 -5.43 -3.77
CA GLY A 14 21.12 -4.38 -3.66
C GLY A 14 20.05 -4.47 -4.76
N PHE A 15 20.46 -4.69 -6.01
CA PHE A 15 19.52 -4.83 -7.13
C PHE A 15 18.74 -6.15 -7.05
N ALA A 16 19.38 -7.25 -6.66
CA ALA A 16 18.70 -8.52 -6.45
C ALA A 16 17.63 -8.41 -5.36
N ASN A 17 17.95 -7.76 -4.23
CA ASN A 17 16.98 -7.51 -3.16
C ASN A 17 15.84 -6.61 -3.63
N LEU A 18 16.14 -5.53 -4.36
CA LEU A 18 15.13 -4.64 -4.94
C LEU A 18 14.14 -5.40 -5.83
N VAL A 19 14.63 -6.29 -6.70
CA VAL A 19 13.78 -7.13 -7.57
C VAL A 19 12.91 -8.06 -6.75
N ALA A 20 13.49 -8.75 -5.77
CA ALA A 20 12.75 -9.67 -4.92
C ALA A 20 11.63 -8.96 -4.14
N GLU A 21 11.93 -7.79 -3.54
CA GLU A 21 10.96 -6.97 -2.81
C GLU A 21 9.87 -6.41 -3.74
N ALA A 22 10.23 -5.92 -4.93
CA ALA A 22 9.26 -5.43 -5.91
C ALA A 22 8.25 -6.52 -6.29
N ILE A 23 8.74 -7.73 -6.58
CA ILE A 23 7.89 -8.88 -6.92
C ILE A 23 6.99 -9.21 -5.74
N SER A 24 7.54 -9.27 -4.53
CA SER A 24 6.77 -9.59 -3.32
C SER A 24 5.66 -8.57 -3.06
N MET A 25 5.96 -7.27 -3.15
CA MET A 25 4.95 -6.22 -2.97
C MET A 25 3.90 -6.22 -4.07
N GLY A 26 4.31 -6.32 -5.35
CA GLY A 26 3.37 -6.36 -6.46
C GLY A 26 2.45 -7.58 -6.42
N PHE A 27 2.98 -8.75 -6.06
CA PHE A 27 2.18 -9.95 -5.86
C PHE A 27 1.29 -9.84 -4.62
N GLY A 28 1.79 -9.25 -3.54
CA GLY A 28 1.02 -8.99 -2.31
C GLY A 28 -0.20 -8.12 -2.57
N ASP A 29 -0.04 -7.02 -3.32
CA ASP A 29 -1.15 -6.14 -3.72
C ASP A 29 -2.13 -6.84 -4.66
N PHE A 30 -1.64 -7.66 -5.59
CA PHE A 30 -2.49 -8.46 -6.46
C PHE A 30 -3.36 -9.43 -5.65
N VAL A 31 -2.75 -10.19 -4.73
CA VAL A 31 -3.45 -11.15 -3.89
C VAL A 31 -4.44 -10.42 -2.98
N SER A 32 -4.03 -9.32 -2.34
CA SER A 32 -4.90 -8.53 -1.48
C SER A 32 -6.13 -8.01 -2.23
N ALA A 33 -5.94 -7.39 -3.40
CA ALA A 33 -7.03 -6.88 -4.22
C ALA A 33 -7.91 -8.02 -4.79
N SER A 34 -7.35 -9.19 -5.06
CA SER A 34 -8.13 -10.37 -5.47
C SER A 34 -8.97 -10.89 -4.32
N SER A 35 -8.41 -11.01 -3.12
CA SER A 35 -9.13 -11.45 -1.93
C SER A 35 -10.25 -10.50 -1.55
N GLU A 36 -10.02 -9.18 -1.60
CA GLU A 36 -11.06 -8.18 -1.36
C GLU A 36 -12.20 -8.32 -2.38
N LYS A 37 -11.87 -8.52 -3.66
CA LYS A 37 -12.87 -8.78 -4.71
C LYS A 37 -13.67 -10.05 -4.44
N ASP A 38 -13.00 -11.15 -4.09
CA ASP A 38 -13.65 -12.44 -3.82
C ASP A 38 -14.59 -12.33 -2.60
N VAL A 39 -14.19 -11.59 -1.56
CA VAL A 39 -15.03 -11.27 -0.40
C VAL A 39 -16.26 -10.48 -0.83
N ILE A 40 -16.11 -9.43 -1.64
CA ILE A 40 -17.25 -8.62 -2.13
C ILE A 40 -18.25 -9.47 -2.93
N ILE A 41 -17.76 -10.36 -3.80
CA ILE A 41 -18.61 -11.24 -4.61
C ILE A 41 -19.41 -12.21 -3.72
N GLU A 42 -18.74 -12.86 -2.78
CA GLU A 42 -19.39 -13.80 -1.88
C GLU A 42 -20.42 -13.09 -0.99
N GLU A 43 -20.06 -11.92 -0.49
CA GLU A 43 -20.92 -11.14 0.38
C GLU A 43 -22.16 -10.60 -0.37
N ARG A 44 -22.00 -10.24 -1.64
CA ARG A 44 -23.14 -9.89 -2.50
C ARG A 44 -24.08 -11.08 -2.66
N ARG A 45 -23.55 -12.28 -2.91
CA ARG A 45 -24.34 -13.51 -3.04
C ARG A 45 -25.14 -13.83 -1.77
N VAL A 46 -24.51 -13.68 -0.60
CA VAL A 46 -25.19 -13.84 0.70
C VAL A 46 -26.29 -12.79 0.88
N THR A 47 -25.98 -11.53 0.57
CA THR A 47 -26.94 -10.42 0.71
C THR A 47 -28.12 -10.56 -0.25
N GLU A 48 -27.91 -11.02 -1.49
CA GLU A 48 -28.97 -11.35 -2.45
C GLU A 48 -29.91 -12.43 -1.89
N TRP A 49 -29.35 -13.49 -1.31
CA TRP A 49 -30.13 -14.57 -0.70
C TRP A 49 -30.96 -14.06 0.50
N ASP A 50 -30.37 -13.23 1.36
CA ASP A 50 -31.06 -12.63 2.51
C ASP A 50 -32.18 -11.67 2.08
N VAL A 51 -31.94 -10.85 1.05
CA VAL A 51 -32.98 -9.95 0.51
C VAL A 51 -34.14 -10.72 -0.11
N MET A 52 -33.88 -11.87 -0.75
CA MET A 52 -34.93 -12.72 -1.33
C MET A 52 -35.74 -13.48 -0.28
N ASN A 53 -35.10 -13.95 0.80
CA ASN A 53 -35.74 -14.85 1.77
C ASN A 53 -36.18 -14.18 3.08
N HIS A 54 -35.53 -13.08 3.47
CA HIS A 54 -35.72 -12.38 4.75
C HIS A 54 -35.97 -10.88 4.56
N ARG A 55 -36.71 -10.54 3.51
CA ARG A 55 -36.92 -9.16 3.04
C ARG A 55 -37.37 -8.17 4.12
N ASP A 56 -38.32 -8.54 4.96
CA ASP A 56 -38.85 -7.67 6.03
C ASP A 56 -37.79 -7.36 7.11
N ASN A 57 -36.92 -8.33 7.39
CA ASN A 57 -35.81 -8.17 8.33
C ASN A 57 -34.76 -7.21 7.75
N GLU A 58 -34.41 -7.38 6.48
CA GLU A 58 -33.43 -6.51 5.81
C GLU A 58 -33.91 -5.07 5.68
N GLN A 59 -35.20 -4.85 5.39
CA GLN A 59 -35.84 -3.53 5.43
C GLN A 59 -35.71 -2.87 6.80
N THR A 60 -36.07 -3.61 7.86
CA THR A 60 -36.02 -3.09 9.23
C THR A 60 -34.61 -2.68 9.62
N LYS A 61 -33.59 -3.45 9.19
CA LYS A 61 -32.18 -3.11 9.41
C LYS A 61 -31.76 -1.84 8.66
N LEU A 62 -32.16 -1.71 7.39
CA LEU A 62 -31.89 -0.51 6.58
C LEU A 62 -32.56 0.75 7.15
N VAL A 63 -33.81 0.65 7.63
CA VAL A 63 -34.48 1.78 8.29
C VAL A 63 -33.71 2.22 9.52
N ARG A 64 -33.31 1.27 10.39
CA ARG A 64 -32.49 1.56 11.57
C ARG A 64 -31.15 2.20 11.21
N HIS A 65 -30.52 1.77 10.12
CA HIS A 65 -29.29 2.38 9.63
C HIS A 65 -29.49 3.85 9.25
N TYR A 66 -30.51 4.18 8.45
CA TYR A 66 -30.81 5.57 8.09
C TYR A 66 -31.21 6.43 9.30
N GLN A 67 -31.91 5.86 10.27
CA GLN A 67 -32.18 6.55 11.54
C GLN A 67 -30.88 6.84 12.31
N ALA A 68 -29.93 5.91 12.33
CA ALA A 68 -28.63 6.13 12.95
C ALA A 68 -27.80 7.21 12.23
N LEU A 69 -28.04 7.44 10.93
CA LEU A 69 -27.50 8.56 10.17
C LEU A 69 -28.21 9.89 10.46
N GLY A 70 -29.28 9.89 11.25
CA GLY A 70 -30.03 11.08 11.67
C GLY A 70 -31.33 11.36 10.92
N MET A 71 -31.79 10.42 10.08
CA MET A 71 -33.07 10.53 9.38
C MET A 71 -34.25 10.28 10.31
N ASP A 72 -35.37 11.02 10.14
CA ASP A 72 -36.61 10.70 10.86
C ASP A 72 -37.10 9.30 10.49
N TYR A 73 -37.80 8.64 11.42
CA TYR A 73 -38.33 7.30 11.17
C TYR A 73 -39.20 7.24 9.92
N ASN A 74 -40.10 8.22 9.73
CA ASN A 74 -41.03 8.19 8.60
C ASN A 74 -40.31 8.39 7.26
N ASP A 75 -39.31 9.28 7.24
CA ASP A 75 -38.48 9.53 6.06
C ASP A 75 -37.62 8.31 5.72
N ALA A 76 -37.00 7.68 6.74
CA ALA A 76 -36.21 6.47 6.59
C ALA A 76 -37.04 5.30 6.05
N THR A 77 -38.22 5.09 6.61
CA THR A 77 -39.16 4.07 6.11
C THR A 77 -39.58 4.37 4.67
N MET A 78 -39.92 5.61 4.33
CA MET A 78 -40.30 5.98 2.97
C MET A 78 -39.19 5.68 1.95
N VAL A 79 -37.95 6.04 2.28
CA VAL A 79 -36.77 5.80 1.41
C VAL A 79 -36.53 4.30 1.22
N VAL A 80 -36.55 3.53 2.32
CA VAL A 80 -36.34 2.08 2.25
C VAL A 80 -37.47 1.39 1.48
N ASP A 81 -38.73 1.78 1.68
CA ASP A 81 -39.86 1.26 0.91
C ASP A 81 -39.69 1.50 -0.60
N ILE A 82 -39.13 2.64 -1.00
CA ILE A 82 -38.79 2.91 -2.40
C ILE A 82 -37.71 1.93 -2.89
N PHE A 83 -36.64 1.71 -2.12
CA PHE A 83 -35.58 0.76 -2.50
C PHE A 83 -36.09 -0.66 -2.63
N THR A 84 -37.07 -1.08 -1.83
CA THR A 84 -37.60 -2.45 -1.92
C THR A 84 -38.22 -2.75 -3.29
N LYS A 85 -38.69 -1.74 -4.02
CA LYS A 85 -39.21 -1.92 -5.39
C LYS A 85 -38.13 -2.41 -6.36
N TYR A 86 -36.85 -2.23 -6.02
CA TYR A 86 -35.70 -2.55 -6.85
C TYR A 86 -34.72 -3.42 -6.05
N ASN A 87 -34.77 -4.75 -6.24
CA ASN A 87 -33.93 -5.68 -5.48
C ASN A 87 -32.43 -5.37 -5.60
N ASP A 88 -31.93 -5.00 -6.78
CA ASP A 88 -30.53 -4.65 -6.97
C ASP A 88 -30.12 -3.44 -6.10
N ILE A 89 -30.95 -2.38 -6.07
CA ILE A 89 -30.72 -1.20 -5.24
C ILE A 89 -30.77 -1.58 -3.76
N LEU A 90 -31.72 -2.44 -3.36
CA LEU A 90 -31.84 -2.89 -1.98
C LEU A 90 -30.61 -3.69 -1.51
N VAL A 91 -30.10 -4.59 -2.36
CA VAL A 91 -28.86 -5.34 -2.10
C VAL A 91 -27.68 -4.40 -1.99
N ASP A 92 -27.51 -3.49 -2.95
CA ASP A 92 -26.41 -2.52 -2.97
C ASP A 92 -26.42 -1.61 -1.74
N GLN A 93 -27.59 -1.07 -1.37
CA GLN A 93 -27.71 -0.25 -0.16
C GLN A 93 -27.45 -1.08 1.10
N ARG A 94 -27.85 -2.36 1.14
CA ARG A 94 -27.55 -3.23 2.28
C ARG A 94 -26.05 -3.53 2.40
N MET A 95 -25.37 -3.79 1.29
CA MET A 95 -23.92 -3.97 1.25
C MET A 95 -23.16 -2.73 1.76
N VAL A 96 -23.60 -1.54 1.36
CA VAL A 96 -23.02 -0.26 1.83
C VAL A 96 -23.33 -0.02 3.30
N ALA A 97 -24.60 -0.14 3.70
CA ALA A 97 -25.07 0.19 5.04
C ALA A 97 -24.49 -0.72 6.14
N ASP A 98 -24.31 -2.00 5.84
CA ASP A 98 -23.88 -3.00 6.82
C ASP A 98 -22.36 -3.18 6.84
N LYS A 99 -21.75 -3.19 5.65
CA LYS A 99 -20.37 -3.67 5.45
C LYS A 99 -19.45 -2.61 4.87
N GLY A 100 -19.97 -1.41 4.55
CA GLY A 100 -19.19 -0.34 3.92
C GLY A 100 -18.69 -0.70 2.52
N MET A 101 -19.21 -1.77 1.93
CA MET A 101 -18.78 -2.26 0.63
C MET A 101 -19.56 -1.51 -0.44
N LEU A 102 -18.85 -0.72 -1.23
CA LEU A 102 -19.45 -0.04 -2.39
C LEU A 102 -19.76 -1.07 -3.48
N PRO A 103 -20.87 -0.91 -4.22
CA PRO A 103 -21.17 -1.72 -5.39
C PRO A 103 -19.98 -1.69 -6.35
N SER A 104 -19.64 -2.83 -6.94
CA SER A 104 -18.42 -3.02 -7.74
C SER A 104 -18.47 -2.35 -9.12
N ASP A 105 -19.03 -1.14 -9.23
CA ASP A 105 -19.06 -0.36 -10.46
C ASP A 105 -17.64 0.08 -10.88
N GLN A 106 -16.70 0.07 -9.95
CA GLN A 106 -15.28 0.14 -10.27
C GLN A 106 -14.75 -1.27 -10.49
N GLU A 107 -14.50 -1.64 -11.74
CA GLU A 107 -13.67 -2.78 -12.12
C GLU A 107 -12.24 -2.58 -11.57
N VAL A 108 -12.05 -2.76 -10.27
CA VAL A 108 -10.73 -2.85 -9.67
C VAL A 108 -10.13 -4.15 -10.21
N LYS A 109 -9.21 -4.02 -11.17
CA LYS A 109 -8.51 -5.15 -11.77
C LYS A 109 -7.31 -5.46 -10.88
N PRO A 110 -7.31 -6.56 -10.10
CA PRO A 110 -6.26 -6.81 -9.13
C PRO A 110 -4.86 -6.82 -9.76
N TRP A 111 -4.75 -7.32 -10.99
CA TRP A 111 -3.49 -7.36 -11.74
C TRP A 111 -2.93 -5.96 -12.05
N LYS A 112 -3.79 -4.96 -12.26
CA LYS A 112 -3.35 -3.58 -12.50
C LYS A 112 -2.73 -2.98 -11.24
N ASN A 113 -3.33 -3.24 -10.08
CA ASN A 113 -2.78 -2.79 -8.80
C ASN A 113 -1.41 -3.40 -8.57
N GLY A 114 -1.28 -4.72 -8.71
CA GLY A 114 0.00 -5.40 -8.54
C GLY A 114 1.11 -4.91 -9.48
N ILE A 115 0.80 -4.70 -10.78
CA ILE A 115 1.78 -4.17 -11.73
C ILE A 115 2.16 -2.72 -11.40
N CYS A 116 1.19 -1.88 -11.01
CA CYS A 116 1.45 -0.50 -10.63
C CYS A 116 2.39 -0.42 -9.41
N THR A 117 2.14 -1.26 -8.40
CA THR A 117 2.94 -1.35 -7.18
C THR A 117 4.35 -1.88 -7.48
N PHE A 118 4.48 -2.93 -8.29
CA PHE A 118 5.77 -3.43 -8.76
C PHE A 118 6.58 -2.35 -9.48
N ALA A 119 5.97 -1.67 -10.46
CA ALA A 119 6.64 -0.65 -11.26
C ALA A 119 7.04 0.56 -10.40
N SER A 120 6.18 0.99 -9.49
CA SER A 120 6.46 2.09 -8.57
C SER A 120 7.64 1.74 -7.65
N PHE A 121 7.64 0.54 -7.06
CA PHE A 121 8.73 0.08 -6.20
C PHE A 121 10.05 0.01 -6.96
N MET A 122 10.03 -0.49 -8.19
CA MET A 122 11.22 -0.51 -9.05
C MET A 122 11.78 0.88 -9.35
N LEU A 123 10.91 1.83 -9.73
CA LEU A 123 11.33 3.18 -10.08
C LEU A 123 11.92 3.92 -8.88
N PHE A 124 11.21 3.91 -7.74
CA PHE A 124 11.68 4.64 -6.56
C PHE A 124 12.84 3.94 -5.86
N GLY A 125 12.82 2.60 -5.76
CA GLY A 125 13.86 1.84 -5.10
C GLY A 125 15.16 1.72 -5.89
N SER A 126 15.12 1.86 -7.22
CA SER A 126 16.34 1.92 -8.05
C SER A 126 17.05 3.28 -7.98
N THR A 127 16.36 4.35 -7.56
CA THR A 127 16.91 5.72 -7.56
C THR A 127 18.22 5.85 -6.75
N PRO A 128 18.33 5.32 -5.51
CA PRO A 128 19.60 5.31 -4.76
C PRO A 128 20.71 4.50 -5.43
N LEU A 129 20.38 3.34 -6.01
CA LEU A 129 21.34 2.45 -6.68
C LEU A 129 21.90 3.09 -7.95
N LEU A 130 21.05 3.77 -8.73
CA LEU A 130 21.49 4.52 -9.92
C LEU A 130 22.44 5.67 -9.54
N SER A 131 22.17 6.38 -8.45
CA SER A 131 23.08 7.42 -7.95
C SER A 131 24.47 6.86 -7.64
N PHE A 132 24.53 5.64 -7.11
CA PHE A 132 25.79 5.00 -6.78
C PHE A 132 26.58 4.63 -8.04
N ILE A 133 25.91 4.03 -9.05
CA ILE A 133 26.51 3.69 -10.36
C ILE A 133 27.11 4.93 -11.05
N ILE A 134 26.36 6.04 -11.08
CA ILE A 134 26.78 7.26 -11.75
C ILE A 134 28.05 7.85 -11.11
N LEU A 135 28.27 7.67 -9.80
CA LEU A 135 29.41 8.23 -9.08
C LEU A 135 30.69 7.39 -9.15
N ILE A 136 30.61 6.10 -9.51
CA ILE A 136 31.76 5.20 -9.65
C ILE A 136 32.90 5.83 -10.49
N PRO A 137 32.66 6.43 -11.67
CA PRO A 137 33.73 6.99 -12.49
C PRO A 137 34.24 8.38 -12.06
N PHE A 138 33.56 9.08 -11.13
CA PHE A 138 33.89 10.47 -10.81
C PHE A 138 34.73 10.64 -9.53
N THR A 139 34.80 9.64 -8.65
CA THR A 139 35.48 9.79 -7.34
C THR A 139 35.88 8.43 -6.76
N ASP A 140 37.14 8.29 -6.32
CA ASP A 140 37.66 7.09 -5.63
C ASP A 140 37.44 7.10 -4.11
N SER A 141 36.90 8.18 -3.54
CA SER A 141 36.60 8.28 -2.11
C SER A 141 35.25 7.65 -1.75
N ASP A 142 35.27 6.60 -0.94
CA ASP A 142 34.07 5.91 -0.46
C ASP A 142 33.14 6.80 0.38
N THR A 143 33.70 7.78 1.10
CA THR A 143 32.92 8.73 1.91
C THR A 143 32.03 9.61 1.04
N VAL A 144 32.52 10.09 -0.10
CA VAL A 144 31.75 10.94 -1.01
C VAL A 144 30.60 10.16 -1.64
N LYS A 145 30.85 8.89 -2.03
CA LYS A 145 29.82 8.00 -2.59
C LYS A 145 28.67 7.72 -1.60
N LEU A 146 29.01 7.51 -0.32
CA LEU A 146 28.01 7.31 0.72
C LEU A 146 27.17 8.57 0.97
N VAL A 147 27.81 9.73 1.12
CA VAL A 147 27.09 11.00 1.38
C VAL A 147 26.15 11.35 0.23
N SER A 148 26.57 11.18 -1.02
CA SER A 148 25.70 11.40 -2.18
C SER A 148 24.53 10.42 -2.23
N ALA A 149 24.76 9.14 -1.92
CA ALA A 149 23.70 8.14 -1.91
C ALA A 149 22.66 8.45 -0.83
N CYS A 150 23.09 8.89 0.36
CA CYS A 150 22.20 9.38 1.41
C CYS A 150 21.41 10.61 0.94
N PHE A 151 22.05 11.57 0.27
CA PHE A 151 21.38 12.78 -0.21
C PHE A 151 20.32 12.47 -1.27
N VAL A 152 20.64 11.63 -2.27
CA VAL A 152 19.69 11.22 -3.30
C VAL A 152 18.55 10.39 -2.73
N SER A 153 18.84 9.50 -1.78
CA SER A 153 17.80 8.73 -1.06
C SER A 153 16.87 9.65 -0.27
N ALA A 154 17.41 10.63 0.44
CA ALA A 154 16.61 11.62 1.17
C ALA A 154 15.75 12.46 0.22
N LEU A 155 16.29 12.87 -0.94
CA LEU A 155 15.52 13.58 -1.95
C LEU A 155 14.38 12.73 -2.51
N ALA A 156 14.64 11.46 -2.84
CA ALA A 156 13.62 10.53 -3.32
C ALA A 156 12.50 10.32 -2.28
N LEU A 157 12.87 10.11 -1.00
CA LEU A 157 11.92 9.99 0.11
C LEU A 157 11.11 11.27 0.33
N ALA A 158 11.74 12.45 0.19
CA ALA A 158 11.05 13.72 0.29
C ALA A 158 10.03 13.88 -0.85
N LEU A 159 10.41 13.58 -2.09
CA LEU A 159 9.49 13.61 -3.24
C LEU A 159 8.31 12.64 -3.05
N LEU A 160 8.59 11.42 -2.56
CA LEU A 160 7.56 10.44 -2.25
C LEU A 160 6.62 10.95 -1.14
N GLY A 161 7.16 11.57 -0.09
CA GLY A 161 6.40 12.19 0.98
C GLY A 161 5.48 13.32 0.50
N VAL A 162 5.95 14.15 -0.44
CA VAL A 162 5.15 15.20 -1.10
C VAL A 162 4.04 14.59 -1.95
N ALA A 163 4.35 13.57 -2.76
CA ALA A 163 3.36 12.89 -3.60
C ALA A 163 2.25 12.27 -2.74
N LYS A 164 2.63 11.54 -1.69
CA LYS A 164 1.72 10.96 -0.70
C LYS A 164 0.82 12.02 -0.07
N ALA A 165 1.37 13.15 0.35
CA ALA A 165 0.60 14.22 0.96
C ALA A 165 -0.44 14.84 0.01
N LYS A 166 -0.04 15.08 -1.24
CA LYS A 166 -0.92 15.64 -2.26
C LYS A 166 -2.08 14.71 -2.59
N ILE A 167 -1.82 13.41 -2.71
CA ILE A 167 -2.84 12.41 -3.01
C ILE A 167 -3.79 12.24 -1.81
N ALA A 168 -3.26 12.19 -0.59
CA ALA A 168 -4.05 11.99 0.62
C ALA A 168 -4.73 13.27 1.16
N GLY A 169 -4.48 14.44 0.56
CA GLY A 169 -4.97 15.73 1.06
C GLY A 169 -4.42 16.10 2.45
N GLN A 170 -3.26 15.57 2.83
CA GLN A 170 -2.65 15.76 4.16
C GLN A 170 -1.59 16.87 4.13
N ASN A 171 -1.17 17.32 5.32
CA ASN A 171 -0.09 18.30 5.45
C ASN A 171 1.23 17.74 4.88
N ILE A 172 1.76 18.43 3.85
CA ILE A 172 3.00 18.05 3.14
C ILE A 172 4.18 17.94 4.09
N MET A 173 4.36 18.90 5.01
CA MET A 173 5.51 18.91 5.90
C MET A 173 5.51 17.68 6.80
N PHE A 174 4.35 17.32 7.36
CA PHE A 174 4.22 16.14 8.22
C PHE A 174 4.50 14.84 7.46
N SER A 175 3.93 14.69 6.25
CA SER A 175 4.13 13.51 5.40
C SER A 175 5.59 13.34 4.98
N VAL A 176 6.28 14.43 4.62
CA VAL A 176 7.71 14.41 4.28
C VAL A 176 8.56 14.02 5.49
N THR A 177 8.33 14.65 6.65
CA THR A 177 9.09 14.35 7.88
C THR A 177 8.92 12.90 8.31
N ILE A 178 7.69 12.37 8.31
CA ILE A 178 7.48 10.97 8.71
C ILE A 178 8.12 10.00 7.71
N THR A 179 8.05 10.29 6.41
CA THR A 179 8.64 9.44 5.36
C THR A 179 10.16 9.43 5.45
N LEU A 180 10.79 10.59 5.66
CA LEU A 180 12.23 10.70 5.90
C LEU A 180 12.65 9.99 7.19
N PHE A 181 11.90 10.17 8.27
CA PHE A 181 12.19 9.52 9.55
C PHE A 181 12.09 7.99 9.45
N SER A 182 11.07 7.46 8.79
CA SER A 182 10.95 6.02 8.53
C SER A 182 12.12 5.48 7.71
N GLY A 183 12.55 6.21 6.67
CA GLY A 183 13.72 5.83 5.87
C GLY A 183 15.02 5.87 6.67
N ALA A 184 15.24 6.90 7.49
CA ALA A 184 16.40 7.01 8.37
C ALA A 184 16.43 5.88 9.41
N LEU A 185 15.27 5.56 10.01
CA LEU A 185 15.16 4.46 10.97
C LEU A 185 15.48 3.12 10.32
N ALA A 186 14.95 2.85 9.12
CA ALA A 186 15.25 1.63 8.37
C ALA A 186 16.75 1.51 8.06
N ALA A 187 17.39 2.61 7.63
CA ALA A 187 18.82 2.64 7.35
C ALA A 187 19.68 2.36 8.61
N VAL A 188 19.31 2.94 9.75
CA VAL A 188 19.99 2.68 11.04
C VAL A 188 19.85 1.22 11.45
N VAL A 189 18.65 0.64 11.34
CA VAL A 189 18.41 -0.77 11.66
C VAL A 189 19.22 -1.68 10.73
N ALA A 190 19.21 -1.43 9.42
CA ALA A 190 19.99 -2.20 8.46
C ALA A 190 21.50 -2.15 8.75
N TYR A 191 22.01 -0.97 9.10
CA TYR A 191 23.41 -0.79 9.50
C TYR A 191 23.74 -1.56 10.78
N LEU A 192 22.89 -1.47 11.82
CA LEU A 192 23.10 -2.18 13.08
C LEU A 192 23.06 -3.70 12.90
N VAL A 193 22.15 -4.20 12.07
CA VAL A 193 22.06 -5.64 11.74
C VAL A 193 23.31 -6.09 10.99
N GLY A 194 23.74 -5.34 9.97
CA GLY A 194 24.97 -5.65 9.23
C GLY A 194 26.22 -5.62 10.12
N TRP A 195 26.33 -4.62 10.99
CA TRP A 195 27.43 -4.51 11.96
C TRP A 195 27.43 -5.68 12.96
N SER A 196 26.25 -6.02 13.52
CA SER A 196 26.12 -7.13 14.47
C SER A 196 26.46 -8.48 13.85
N LEU A 197 25.99 -8.73 12.62
CA LEU A 197 26.31 -9.95 11.87
C LEU A 197 27.81 -10.07 11.60
N LYS A 198 28.48 -8.97 11.23
CA LYS A 198 29.93 -8.96 11.01
C LYS A 198 30.70 -9.35 12.29
N HIS A 199 30.25 -8.84 13.44
CA HIS A 199 30.90 -9.12 14.73
C HIS A 199 30.62 -10.55 15.23
N VAL A 200 29.39 -11.05 15.10
CA VAL A 200 29.00 -12.41 15.52
C VAL A 200 29.56 -13.49 14.61
N ALA A 201 29.65 -13.25 13.31
CA ALA A 201 30.19 -14.22 12.35
C ALA A 201 31.72 -14.40 12.42
N GLY A 202 32.41 -13.67 13.32
CA GLY A 202 33.86 -13.79 13.49
C GLY A 202 34.67 -13.31 12.28
N LEU A 203 34.11 -12.40 11.47
CA LEU A 203 34.78 -11.79 10.31
C LEU A 203 35.74 -10.65 10.73
N GLU A 204 36.07 -10.56 12.02
CA GLU A 204 37.20 -9.81 12.55
C GLU A 204 38.45 -10.71 12.48
N GLY A 205 38.97 -10.91 11.27
CA GLY A 205 40.21 -11.66 10.99
C GLY A 205 40.87 -11.19 9.71
#